data_AF-A0A346NPE9-F1
#
_entry.id   AF-A0A346NPE9-F1
#
_cell.length_a   1.000
_cell.length_b   1.000
_cell.length_c   1.000
_cell.angle_alpha   90.00
_cell.angle_beta   90.00
_cell.angle_gamma   90.00
#
_symmetry.space_group_name_H-M   'P 1'
#
loop_
_entity.id
_entity.type
_entity.pdbx_description
1 polymer ?
#
loop_
_entity_poly.entity_id
_entity_poly.type
_entity_poly.pdbx_seq_one_letter_code
_entity_poly.pdbx_strand_id
1 'polypeptide(L)'
;MGTKLETRELQRQLKDISASVGWSQNKLARVLYNELYAMDDEEGVRRFQERLKKALQRDSTKPEKLEQYLTIAHRCQTAQKQQEHFRRPEKVGYISETMSIEMKRITAEIDLQLAQQGARRTS
;
A
#
# COMPACT_ATOMS: atom_id res chain seq x y z
N MET A 1 26.97 3.53 14.97
CA MET A 1 27.61 4.12 13.77
C MET A 1 27.28 3.21 12.61
N GLY A 2 26.27 3.54 11.80
CA GLY A 2 25.92 2.72 10.64
C GLY A 2 26.85 3.02 9.47
N THR A 3 27.46 1.99 8.92
CA THR A 3 28.48 2.08 7.87
C THR A 3 27.83 2.36 6.51
N LYS A 4 28.59 2.91 5.56
CA LYS A 4 28.11 3.16 4.18
C LYS A 4 27.55 1.90 3.50
N LEU A 5 27.99 0.71 3.92
CA LEU A 5 27.49 -0.56 3.43
C LEU A 5 26.03 -0.81 3.86
N GLU A 6 25.69 -0.57 5.13
CA GLU A 6 24.32 -0.73 5.66
C GLU A 6 23.33 0.18 4.92
N THR A 7 23.72 1.45 4.69
CA THR A 7 22.88 2.40 3.93
C THR A 7 22.57 1.87 2.53
N ARG A 8 23.56 1.33 1.81
CA ARG A 8 23.36 0.77 0.46
C ARG A 8 22.48 -0.47 0.47
N GLU A 9 22.66 -1.33 1.46
CA GLU A 9 21.86 -2.54 1.58
C GLU A 9 20.39 -2.19 1.85
N LEU A 10 20.12 -1.27 2.77
CA LEU A 10 18.77 -0.79 3.06
C LEU A 10 18.12 -0.12 1.85
N GLN A 11 18.87 0.69 1.10
CA GLN A 11 18.39 1.27 -0.16
C GLN A 11 18.02 0.20 -1.19
N ARG A 12 18.82 -0.88 -1.28
CA ARG A 12 18.55 -2.00 -2.17
C ARG A 12 17.30 -2.76 -1.74
N GLN A 13 17.17 -3.06 -0.45
CA GLN A 13 15.99 -3.74 0.09
C GLN A 13 14.71 -2.92 -0.11
N LEU A 14 14.75 -1.60 0.09
CA LEU A 14 13.61 -0.70 -0.20
C LEU A 14 13.19 -0.77 -1.68
N LYS A 15 14.16 -0.79 -2.60
CA LYS A 15 13.88 -0.94 -4.04
C LYS A 15 13.30 -2.32 -4.36
N ASP A 16 13.84 -3.37 -3.75
CA ASP A 16 13.39 -4.75 -3.94
C ASP A 16 11.95 -4.95 -3.45
N ILE A 17 11.65 -4.49 -2.24
CA ILE A 17 10.28 -4.50 -1.69
C ILE A 17 9.34 -3.76 -2.63
N SER A 18 9.71 -2.55 -3.07
CA SER A 18 8.88 -1.77 -4.00
C SER A 18 8.61 -2.53 -5.30
N ALA A 19 9.62 -3.18 -5.87
CA ALA A 19 9.49 -3.98 -7.08
C ALA A 19 8.61 -5.22 -6.85
N SER A 20 8.76 -5.90 -5.70
CA SER A 20 8.00 -7.10 -5.34
C SER A 20 6.48 -6.86 -5.24
N VAL A 21 6.06 -5.70 -4.74
CA VAL A 21 4.63 -5.30 -4.71
C VAL A 21 4.18 -4.49 -5.93
N GLY A 22 5.04 -4.28 -6.92
CA GLY A 22 4.73 -3.49 -8.11
C GLY A 22 4.46 -2.00 -7.80
N TRP A 23 5.06 -1.47 -6.73
CA TRP A 23 4.95 -0.06 -6.39
C TRP A 23 6.00 0.76 -7.12
N SER A 24 5.55 1.83 -7.78
CA SER A 24 6.46 2.88 -8.22
C SER A 24 7.04 3.62 -7.00
N GLN A 25 8.22 4.22 -7.16
CA GLN A 25 8.86 5.00 -6.12
C GLN A 25 7.94 6.12 -5.57
N ASN A 26 7.10 6.70 -6.43
CA ASN A 26 6.10 7.69 -6.05
C ASN A 26 5.01 7.11 -5.17
N LYS A 27 4.56 5.88 -5.46
CA LYS A 27 3.56 5.16 -4.66
C LYS A 27 4.13 4.78 -3.29
N LEU A 28 5.36 4.24 -3.25
CA LEU A 28 6.06 3.97 -1.99
C LEU A 28 6.17 5.24 -1.13
N ALA A 29 6.61 6.35 -1.71
CA ALA A 29 6.73 7.62 -0.99
C ALA A 29 5.39 8.11 -0.43
N ARG A 30 4.30 7.97 -1.19
CA ARG A 30 2.95 8.36 -0.73
C ARG A 30 2.47 7.48 0.42
N VAL A 31 2.68 6.17 0.32
CA VAL A 31 2.35 5.20 1.39
C VAL A 31 3.13 5.53 2.66
N LEU A 32 4.44 5.72 2.56
CA LEU A 32 5.30 6.08 3.68
C LEU A 32 4.87 7.41 4.31
N TYR A 33 4.59 8.43 3.49
CA TYR A 33 4.14 9.72 3.97
C TYR A 33 2.82 9.63 4.73
N ASN A 34 1.86 8.87 4.18
CA ASN A 34 0.55 8.71 4.80
C ASN A 34 0.65 7.97 6.14
N GLU A 35 1.49 6.94 6.26
CA GLU A 35 1.71 6.26 7.55
C GLU A 35 2.47 7.14 8.57
N LEU A 36 3.40 7.99 8.11
CA LEU A 36 4.21 8.84 8.99
C LEU A 36 3.46 10.06 9.50
N TYR A 37 2.63 10.66 8.65
CA TYR A 37 2.00 11.96 8.93
C TYR A 37 0.48 11.88 9.03
N ALA A 38 -0.16 10.82 8.53
CA ALA A 38 -1.62 10.64 8.49
C ALA A 38 -2.37 11.88 7.93
N MET A 39 -1.70 12.66 7.08
CA MET A 39 -2.24 13.87 6.46
C MET A 39 -2.39 13.65 4.96
N ASP A 40 -3.56 14.01 4.41
CA ASP A 40 -3.81 14.01 2.97
C ASP A 40 -3.34 15.35 2.36
N ASP A 41 -2.02 15.58 2.43
CA ASP A 41 -1.37 16.79 1.90
C ASP A 41 -0.55 16.47 0.65
N GLU A 42 -1.06 16.82 -0.53
CA GLU A 42 -0.40 16.51 -1.81
C GLU A 42 0.96 17.22 -1.95
N GLU A 43 1.10 18.44 -1.43
CA GLU A 43 2.38 19.17 -1.48
C GLU A 43 3.43 18.48 -0.61
N GLY A 44 3.05 18.07 0.60
CA GLY A 44 3.87 17.30 1.53
C GLY A 44 4.31 15.96 0.93
N VAL A 45 3.41 15.26 0.25
CA VAL A 45 3.72 14.04 -0.49
C VAL A 45 4.76 14.32 -1.59
N ARG A 46 4.60 15.38 -2.39
CA ARG A 46 5.57 15.72 -3.45
C ARG A 46 6.96 16.05 -2.87
N ARG A 47 7.00 16.84 -1.80
CA ARG A 47 8.27 17.14 -1.09
C ARG A 47 8.89 15.87 -0.52
N PHE A 48 8.07 14.96 0.01
CA PHE A 48 8.54 13.68 0.53
C PHE A 48 9.06 12.75 -0.56
N GLN A 49 8.40 12.70 -1.73
CA GLN A 49 8.87 11.97 -2.91
C GLN A 49 10.27 12.40 -3.33
N GLU A 50 10.51 13.71 -3.43
CA GLU A 50 11.84 14.24 -3.75
C GLU A 50 12.88 13.91 -2.67
N ARG A 51 12.50 14.00 -1.39
CA ARG A 51 13.39 13.64 -0.27
C ARG A 51 13.73 12.16 -0.28
N LEU A 52 12.76 11.28 -0.49
CA LEU A 52 12.98 9.84 -0.60
C LEU A 52 13.87 9.51 -1.80
N LYS A 53 13.66 10.18 -2.94
CA LYS A 53 14.52 10.03 -4.12
C LYS A 53 15.97 10.41 -3.83
N LYS A 54 16.19 11.55 -3.18
CA LYS A 54 17.53 11.97 -2.75
C LYS A 54 18.12 11.00 -1.73
N ALA A 55 17.31 10.47 -0.80
CA ALA A 55 17.73 9.51 0.22
C ALA A 55 18.13 8.14 -0.37
N LEU A 56 17.45 7.70 -1.44
CA LEU A 56 17.76 6.46 -2.16
C LEU A 56 18.94 6.58 -3.14
N GLN A 57 19.37 7.81 -3.46
CA GLN A 57 20.53 8.07 -4.31
C GLN A 57 21.79 8.43 -3.53
N ARG A 58 21.67 9.09 -2.37
CA ARG A 58 22.82 9.56 -1.59
C ARG A 58 23.26 8.52 -0.56
N ASP A 59 24.52 8.11 -0.64
CA ASP A 59 25.18 7.23 0.33
C ASP A 59 25.34 7.85 1.73
N SER A 60 25.15 9.16 1.87
CA SER A 60 25.28 9.89 3.16
C SER A 60 23.96 9.97 3.95
N THR A 61 22.93 9.23 3.54
CA THR A 61 21.67 9.16 4.25
C THR A 61 21.84 8.33 5.53
N LYS A 62 21.31 8.81 6.66
CA LYS A 62 21.38 8.10 7.93
C LYS A 62 20.66 6.74 7.81
N PRO A 63 21.33 5.62 8.14
CA PRO A 63 20.76 4.28 8.01
C PRO A 63 19.49 4.11 8.86
N GLU A 64 19.46 4.69 10.06
CA GLU A 64 18.30 4.65 10.97
C GLU A 64 16.98 5.12 10.30
N LYS A 65 17.06 6.13 9.42
CA LYS A 65 15.87 6.60 8.68
C LYS A 65 15.44 5.62 7.60
N LEU A 66 16.39 4.98 6.92
CA LEU A 66 16.10 3.98 5.90
C LEU A 66 15.51 2.72 6.53
N GLU A 67 15.98 2.31 7.70
CA GLU A 67 15.41 1.22 8.50
C GLU A 67 13.96 1.51 8.89
N GLN A 68 13.67 2.73 9.34
CA GLN A 68 12.31 3.15 9.64
C GLN A 68 11.41 3.06 8.40
N TYR A 69 11.87 3.54 7.23
CA TYR A 69 11.11 3.44 5.99
C TYR A 69 10.91 1.98 5.56
N LEU A 70 11.91 1.14 5.70
CA LEU A 70 11.84 -0.28 5.39
C LEU A 70 10.82 -0.99 6.29
N THR A 71 10.84 -0.70 7.58
CA THR A 71 9.88 -1.23 8.57
C THR A 71 8.44 -0.88 8.19
N ILE A 72 8.19 0.39 7.84
CA ILE A 72 6.88 0.86 7.42
C ILE A 72 6.46 0.21 6.10
N ALA A 73 7.36 0.14 5.12
CA ALA A 73 7.10 -0.51 3.83
C ALA A 73 6.72 -1.98 4.01
N HIS A 74 7.42 -2.69 4.90
CA HIS A 74 7.14 -4.08 5.23
C HIS A 74 5.77 -4.24 5.92
N ARG A 75 5.45 -3.37 6.88
CA ARG A 75 4.14 -3.35 7.53
C ARG A 75 3.01 -3.11 6.54
N CYS A 76 3.18 -2.15 5.63
CA CYS A 76 2.18 -1.84 4.61
C CYS A 76 2.05 -2.95 3.56
N GLN A 77 3.16 -3.60 3.16
CA GLN A 77 3.10 -4.80 2.31
C GLN A 77 2.29 -5.91 2.98
N THR A 78 2.57 -6.20 4.26
CA THR A 78 1.81 -7.21 5.02
C THR A 78 0.34 -6.84 5.07
N ALA A 79 0.01 -5.58 5.38
CA ALA A 79 -1.37 -5.11 5.38
C ALA A 79 -2.05 -5.23 4.01
N GLN A 80 -1.35 -4.94 2.91
CA GLN A 80 -1.87 -5.11 1.55
C GLN A 80 -2.16 -6.57 1.23
N LYS A 81 -1.24 -7.49 1.55
CA LYS A 81 -1.45 -8.94 1.36
C LYS A 81 -2.64 -9.44 2.18
N GLN A 82 -2.84 -8.93 3.40
CA GLN A 82 -4.00 -9.24 4.24
C GLN A 82 -5.30 -8.70 3.65
N GLN A 83 -5.29 -7.49 3.07
CA GLN A 83 -6.45 -6.95 2.35
C GLN A 83 -6.78 -7.72 1.06
N GLU A 84 -5.79 -8.20 0.32
CA GLU A 84 -6.00 -9.05 -0.86
C GLU A 84 -6.68 -10.38 -0.51
N HIS A 85 -6.33 -10.99 0.64
CA HIS A 85 -7.02 -12.16 1.14
C HIS A 85 -8.49 -11.90 1.46
N PHE A 86 -8.86 -10.70 1.89
CA PHE A 86 -10.26 -10.33 2.16
C PHE A 86 -11.08 -10.04 0.88
N ARG A 87 -10.42 -9.74 -0.25
CA ARG A 87 -11.09 -9.39 -1.52
C ARG A 87 -11.49 -10.59 -2.37
N ARG A 88 -10.94 -11.77 -2.10
CA ARG A 88 -11.35 -12.99 -2.80
C ARG A 88 -12.35 -13.70 -1.91
N PRO A 89 -13.61 -13.92 -2.35
CA PRO A 89 -14.43 -14.94 -1.74
C PRO A 89 -13.70 -16.26 -1.99
N GLU A 90 -12.92 -16.70 -1.00
CA GLU A 90 -12.33 -18.02 -1.00
C GLU A 90 -13.51 -18.98 -0.99
N LYS A 91 -13.64 -19.80 -2.05
CA LYS A 91 -14.61 -20.90 -2.08
C LYS A 91 -14.12 -21.95 -1.09
N VAL A 92 -14.25 -21.64 0.18
CA VAL A 92 -14.15 -22.56 1.29
C VAL A 92 -15.33 -23.51 1.10
N GLY A 93 -15.06 -24.78 0.80
CA GLY A 93 -16.03 -25.82 0.38
C GLY A 93 -17.08 -26.22 1.42
N TYR A 94 -17.45 -25.29 2.30
CA TYR A 94 -18.41 -25.45 3.40
C TYR A 94 -19.73 -24.73 3.13
N ILE A 95 -19.83 -23.95 2.04
CA ILE A 95 -21.07 -23.30 1.63
C ILE A 95 -21.69 -24.10 0.48
N SER A 96 -22.88 -24.66 0.73
CA SER A 96 -23.68 -25.33 -0.28
C SER A 96 -23.86 -24.43 -1.52
N GLU A 97 -23.87 -25.03 -2.71
CA GLU A 97 -24.01 -24.33 -3.98
C GLU A 97 -25.20 -23.35 -3.98
N THR A 98 -26.30 -23.74 -3.35
CA THR A 98 -27.49 -22.90 -3.17
C THR A 98 -27.21 -21.63 -2.37
N MET A 99 -26.38 -21.71 -1.32
CA MET A 99 -26.01 -20.56 -0.49
C MET A 99 -25.04 -19.62 -1.23
N SER A 100 -24.15 -20.18 -2.05
CA SER A 100 -23.25 -19.39 -2.91
C SER A 100 -24.01 -18.60 -3.98
N ILE A 101 -25.08 -19.20 -4.54
CA ILE A 101 -25.97 -18.53 -5.52
C ILE A 101 -26.68 -17.34 -4.86
N GLU A 102 -27.25 -17.54 -3.66
CA GLU A 102 -27.95 -16.48 -2.95
C GLU A 102 -27.00 -15.35 -2.51
N MET A 103 -25.79 -15.67 -2.05
CA MET A 103 -24.77 -14.67 -1.73
C MET A 103 -24.36 -13.82 -2.95
N LYS A 104 -24.25 -14.43 -4.14
CA LYS A 104 -23.98 -13.69 -5.38
C LYS A 104 -25.12 -12.76 -5.75
N ARG A 105 -26.37 -13.20 -5.55
CA ARG A 105 -27.56 -12.40 -5.81
C ARG A 105 -27.62 -11.16 -4.91
N ILE A 106 -27.35 -11.34 -3.61
CA ILE A 106 -27.30 -10.23 -2.65
C ILE A 106 -26.14 -9.28 -2.99
N THR A 107 -24.98 -9.80 -3.39
CA THR A 107 -23.84 -8.98 -3.79
C THR A 107 -24.15 -8.13 -5.04
N ALA A 108 -24.83 -8.71 -6.03
CA ALA A 108 -25.25 -7.98 -7.23
C ALA A 108 -26.30 -6.90 -6.93
N GLU A 109 -27.19 -7.15 -5.97
CA GLU A 109 -28.20 -6.17 -5.54
C GLU A 109 -27.55 -4.97 -4.82
N ILE A 110 -26.59 -5.23 -3.93
CA ILE A 110 -25.84 -4.17 -3.23
C ILE A 110 -25.01 -3.33 -4.21
N ASP A 111 -24.35 -3.96 -5.19
CA ASP A 111 -23.57 -3.28 -6.23
C ASP A 111 -24.46 -2.37 -7.09
N LEU A 112 -25.64 -2.87 -7.48
CA LEU A 112 -26.66 -2.09 -8.19
C LEU A 112 -27.17 -0.91 -7.35
N GLN A 113 -27.28 -1.08 -6.04
CA GLN A 113 -27.76 -0.04 -5.14
C GLN A 113 -26.69 1.02 -4.87
N LEU A 114 -25.42 0.63 -4.81
CA LEU A 114 -24.27 1.54 -4.74
C LEU A 114 -24.12 2.35 -6.04
N ALA A 115 -24.32 1.72 -7.21
CA ALA A 115 -24.33 2.42 -8.50
C ALA A 115 -25.47 3.46 -8.59
N GLN A 116 -26.66 3.14 -8.06
CA GLN A 116 -27.80 4.06 -8.03
C GLN A 116 -27.65 5.19 -7.00
N GLN A 117 -26.96 4.95 -5.88
CA GLN A 117 -26.69 5.99 -4.88
C GLN A 117 -25.55 6.93 -5.27
N GLY A 118 -24.60 6.48 -6.11
CA GLY A 118 -23.57 7.33 -6.70
C GLY A 118 -24.13 8.38 -7.69
N ALA A 119 -25.21 8.06 -8.41
CA ALA A 119 -25.83 8.95 -9.39
C ALA A 119 -26.67 10.09 -8.78
N ARG A 120 -27.06 10.01 -7.51
CA ARG A 120 -27.92 11.02 -6.84
C ARG A 120 -27.15 12.15 -6.13
N ARG A 121 -25.82 12.14 -6.15
CA ARG A 121 -24.99 13.21 -5.54
C ARG A 121 -24.47 14.25 -6.53
N THR A 122 -24.88 14.19 -7.80
CA THR A 122 -24.62 15.22 -8.82
C THR A 122 -25.95 15.65 -9.46
N SER A 123 -26.78 16.37 -8.70
CA SER A 123 -27.85 17.24 -9.22
C SER A 123 -28.13 18.31 -8.19
#